data_AF-A0A950UYE5-F1
#
_entry.id   AF-A0A950UYE5-F1
#
_cell.length_a   1.000
_cell.length_b   1.000
_cell.length_c   1.000
_cell.angle_alpha   90.00
_cell.angle_beta   90.00
_cell.angle_gamma   90.00
#
_symmetry.space_group_name_H-M   'P 1'
#
loop_
_entity.id
_entity.type
_entity.pdbx_description
1 polymer ?
#
loop_
_entity_poly.entity_id
_entity_poly.type
_entity_poly.pdbx_seq_one_letter_code
_entity_poly.pdbx_strand_id
1 'polypeptide(L)'
;MANKSTALKIIAAAGLIALAGCTTKPAATTEAPPVAPPPGGESTAPVTSESSSIMPGSAEDLRVNVGDTVHFEYDQYSLRDEDRDVLQRQASWLAKYPQVRVSIEGHCDERGTREYNL
;
A
#
# COMPACT_ATOMS: atom_id res chain seq x y z
N MET A 1 50.68 41.38 -18.21
CA MET A 1 49.49 40.56 -18.49
C MET A 1 48.27 41.46 -18.25
N ALA A 2 47.84 42.22 -19.28
CA ALA A 2 46.64 41.90 -20.11
C ALA A 2 45.39 41.71 -19.23
N ASN A 3 44.62 42.79 -18.98
CA ASN A 3 43.36 43.19 -19.68
C ASN A 3 42.17 42.26 -19.33
N LYS A 4 40.91 42.65 -19.15
CA LYS A 4 40.14 43.91 -19.07
C LYS A 4 38.83 43.56 -18.36
N SER A 5 38.29 44.53 -17.62
CA SER A 5 36.97 44.55 -16.99
C SER A 5 35.82 44.46 -18.01
N THR A 6 34.80 43.62 -17.74
CA THR A 6 33.44 43.86 -18.23
C THR A 6 32.41 43.35 -17.21
N ALA A 7 31.66 44.28 -16.64
CA ALA A 7 30.52 44.03 -15.77
C ALA A 7 29.30 43.60 -16.60
N LEU A 8 28.41 42.78 -16.03
CA LEU A 8 26.98 42.90 -16.31
C LEU A 8 26.16 42.38 -15.13
N LYS A 9 25.49 43.33 -14.45
CA LYS A 9 24.44 43.11 -13.46
C LYS A 9 23.10 43.10 -14.19
N ILE A 10 22.23 42.13 -13.92
CA ILE A 10 20.80 42.15 -14.27
C ILE A 10 20.08 41.57 -13.03
N ILE A 11 19.66 42.41 -12.09
CA ILE A 11 18.33 43.05 -11.95
C ILE A 11 17.20 42.03 -11.85
N ALA A 12 16.57 42.04 -10.67
CA ALA A 12 15.40 41.29 -10.25
C ALA A 12 14.14 41.62 -11.07
N ALA A 13 13.21 40.67 -11.13
CA ALA A 13 11.78 40.97 -11.18
C ALA A 13 10.96 39.77 -10.68
N ALA A 14 10.17 40.03 -9.64
CA ALA A 14 9.06 39.19 -9.21
C ALA A 14 7.97 39.16 -10.28
N GLY A 15 7.28 38.02 -10.40
CA GLY A 15 6.16 37.85 -11.33
C GLY A 15 5.09 36.95 -10.73
N LEU A 16 4.27 37.53 -9.85
CA LEU A 16 3.00 36.96 -9.41
C LEU A 16 1.98 37.23 -10.54
N ILE A 17 1.47 36.19 -11.19
CA ILE A 17 0.36 36.31 -12.15
C ILE A 17 -0.76 35.40 -11.69
N ALA A 18 -1.77 36.01 -11.05
CA ALA A 18 -3.09 35.45 -10.88
C ALA A 18 -4.00 36.07 -11.95
N LEU A 19 -4.52 35.24 -12.86
CA LEU A 19 -5.71 35.57 -13.64
C LEU A 19 -6.70 34.41 -13.55
N ALA A 20 -7.82 34.68 -12.87
CA ALA A 20 -9.03 33.90 -12.96
C ALA A 20 -9.69 34.15 -14.33
N GLY A 21 -10.23 33.10 -14.94
CA GLY A 21 -10.98 33.17 -16.20
C GLY A 21 -11.83 31.95 -16.43
N CYS A 22 -13.07 31.96 -15.91
CA CYS A 22 -14.13 31.03 -16.27
C CYS A 22 -14.83 31.49 -17.56
N THR A 23 -14.97 30.62 -18.56
CA THR A 23 -16.08 30.72 -19.54
C THR A 23 -16.63 29.32 -19.90
N THR A 24 -17.74 29.00 -19.25
CA THR A 24 -18.92 28.21 -19.63
C THR A 24 -18.91 27.35 -20.93
N LYS A 25 -19.21 26.05 -20.76
CA LYS A 25 -20.16 25.32 -21.62
C LYS A 25 -21.01 24.37 -20.75
N PRO A 26 -22.33 24.60 -20.62
CA PRO A 26 -23.24 23.63 -20.02
C PRO A 26 -23.57 22.59 -21.09
N ALA A 27 -23.16 21.35 -20.86
CA ALA A 27 -23.63 20.21 -21.65
C ALA A 27 -24.30 19.23 -20.70
N ALA A 28 -25.63 19.32 -20.72
CA ALA A 28 -26.59 18.25 -20.51
C ALA A 28 -26.30 17.27 -19.35
N THR A 29 -27.01 17.51 -18.25
CA THR A 29 -27.64 16.45 -17.48
C THR A 29 -28.25 15.41 -18.42
N THR A 30 -27.56 14.31 -18.63
CA THR A 30 -28.19 13.04 -18.97
C THR A 30 -28.52 12.38 -17.64
N GLU A 31 -29.77 12.55 -17.24
CA GLU A 31 -30.42 11.75 -16.22
C GLU A 31 -30.35 10.29 -16.69
N ALA A 32 -29.48 9.51 -16.04
CA ALA A 32 -29.47 8.06 -16.23
C ALA A 32 -30.77 7.51 -15.65
N PRO A 33 -31.49 6.62 -16.37
CA PRO A 33 -32.73 6.03 -15.88
C PRO A 33 -32.50 5.29 -14.56
N PRO A 34 -33.53 5.21 -13.68
CA PRO A 34 -33.41 4.53 -12.40
C PRO A 34 -33.06 3.06 -12.64
N VAL A 35 -31.88 2.64 -12.19
CA VAL A 35 -31.49 1.24 -12.13
C VAL A 35 -32.38 0.59 -11.07
N ALA A 36 -33.26 -0.30 -11.51
CA ALA A 36 -34.09 -1.12 -10.63
C ALA A 36 -33.20 -1.91 -9.63
N PRO A 37 -33.63 -2.08 -8.37
CA PRO A 37 -32.89 -2.91 -7.42
C PRO A 37 -32.80 -4.35 -7.94
N PRO A 38 -31.65 -5.04 -7.79
CA PRO A 38 -31.58 -6.46 -8.12
C PRO A 38 -32.53 -7.25 -7.19
N PRO A 39 -33.31 -8.20 -7.71
CA PRO A 39 -33.96 -9.20 -6.88
C PRO A 39 -32.88 -10.22 -6.49
N GLY A 40 -32.19 -9.98 -5.38
CA GLY A 40 -31.12 -10.85 -4.90
C GLY A 40 -31.39 -11.20 -3.44
N GLY A 41 -31.92 -12.40 -3.22
CA GLY A 41 -32.30 -12.88 -1.90
C GLY A 41 -31.18 -12.75 -0.87
N GLU A 42 -31.52 -12.21 0.29
CA GLU A 42 -30.86 -12.50 1.55
C GLU A 42 -30.88 -14.01 1.78
N SER A 43 -29.86 -14.69 1.29
CA SER A 43 -29.47 -15.99 1.82
C SER A 43 -28.60 -15.70 3.03
N THR A 44 -29.25 -15.44 4.16
CA THR A 44 -28.62 -15.53 5.48
C THR A 44 -28.35 -17.01 5.74
N ALA A 45 -27.35 -17.57 5.05
CA ALA A 45 -26.81 -18.86 5.43
C ALA A 45 -26.20 -18.70 6.83
N PRO A 46 -26.51 -19.59 7.78
CA PRO A 46 -25.85 -19.57 9.06
C PRO A 46 -24.36 -19.79 8.79
N VAL A 47 -23.52 -18.83 9.20
CA VAL A 47 -22.09 -19.07 9.41
C VAL A 47 -22.01 -20.13 10.50
N THR A 48 -22.04 -21.38 10.07
CA THR A 48 -21.67 -22.52 10.90
C THR A 48 -20.22 -22.24 11.24
N SER A 49 -19.98 -21.80 12.47
CA SER A 49 -18.64 -21.81 13.06
C SER A 49 -18.26 -23.27 13.21
N GLU A 50 -17.82 -23.86 12.10
CA GLU A 50 -17.11 -25.11 12.07
C GLU A 50 -15.87 -24.87 12.93
N SER A 51 -15.81 -25.52 14.09
CA SER A 51 -14.59 -25.61 14.88
C SER A 51 -13.59 -26.45 14.09
N SER A 52 -13.04 -25.86 13.03
CA SER A 52 -12.00 -26.47 12.22
C SER A 52 -10.76 -26.56 13.08
N SER A 53 -10.40 -27.78 13.47
CA SER A 53 -9.13 -28.02 14.13
C SER A 53 -8.00 -27.53 13.22
N ILE A 54 -7.17 -26.61 13.71
CA ILE A 54 -6.01 -26.11 12.98
C ILE A 54 -5.02 -27.27 12.78
N MET A 55 -4.74 -27.60 11.51
CA MET A 55 -3.82 -28.69 11.16
C MET A 55 -2.36 -28.23 11.36
N PRO A 56 -1.54 -28.92 12.17
CA PRO A 56 -0.12 -28.57 12.34
C PRO A 56 0.64 -28.55 11.02
N GLY A 57 1.44 -27.49 10.79
CA GLY A 57 2.21 -27.33 9.55
C GLY A 57 1.41 -26.77 8.37
N SER A 58 0.14 -26.43 8.56
CA SER A 58 -0.67 -25.71 7.56
C SER A 58 -0.39 -24.20 7.56
N ALA A 59 -0.82 -23.51 6.50
CA ALA A 59 -0.75 -22.04 6.46
C ALA A 59 -1.54 -21.39 7.62
N GLU A 60 -2.67 -22.00 8.00
CA GLU A 60 -3.50 -21.53 9.11
C GLU A 60 -2.78 -21.70 10.46
N ASP A 61 -2.02 -22.78 10.64
CA ASP A 61 -1.17 -22.99 11.82
C ASP A 61 -0.11 -21.89 11.94
N LEU A 62 0.58 -21.53 10.85
CA LEU A 62 1.52 -20.42 10.85
C LEU A 62 0.83 -19.10 11.20
N ARG A 63 -0.27 -18.77 10.51
CA ARG A 63 -0.95 -17.48 10.67
C ARG A 63 -1.50 -17.27 12.08
N VAL A 64 -2.14 -18.29 12.66
CA VAL A 64 -2.78 -18.17 13.98
C VAL A 64 -1.77 -18.30 15.12
N ASN A 65 -0.82 -19.24 15.03
CA ASN A 65 0.06 -19.55 16.17
C ASN A 65 1.39 -18.78 16.14
N VAL A 66 1.80 -18.24 14.99
CA VAL A 66 3.07 -17.52 14.83
C VAL A 66 2.86 -16.09 14.33
N GLY A 67 1.97 -15.92 13.34
CA GLY A 67 1.86 -14.73 12.52
C GLY A 67 2.66 -14.90 11.23
N ASP A 68 2.08 -14.51 10.10
CA ASP A 68 2.62 -14.66 8.74
C ASP A 68 3.18 -13.34 8.17
N THR A 69 3.05 -12.24 8.89
CA THR A 69 3.45 -10.89 8.45
C THR A 69 4.51 -10.31 9.38
N VAL A 70 5.49 -9.63 8.80
CA VAL A 70 6.53 -8.86 9.50
C VAL A 70 6.39 -7.41 9.06
N HIS A 71 6.34 -6.47 10.01
CA HIS A 71 6.10 -5.06 9.70
C HIS A 71 7.40 -4.24 9.69
N PHE A 72 7.30 -3.09 9.04
CA PHE A 72 8.37 -2.10 8.94
C PHE A 72 7.83 -0.73 9.34
N GLU A 73 8.72 0.11 9.86
CA GLU A 73 8.41 1.52 10.11
C GLU A 73 8.32 2.29 8.80
N TYR A 74 7.71 3.48 8.86
CA TYR A 74 7.61 4.35 7.70
C TYR A 74 8.98 4.66 7.10
N ASP A 75 9.08 4.50 5.78
CA ASP A 75 10.29 4.78 4.98
C ASP A 75 11.53 3.98 5.43
N GLN A 76 11.33 2.79 6.00
CA GLN A 76 12.40 1.94 6.51
C GLN A 76 12.30 0.51 5.99
N TYR A 77 13.46 -0.12 5.79
CA TYR A 77 13.60 -1.54 5.46
C TYR A 77 14.24 -2.34 6.61
N SER A 78 14.61 -1.67 7.70
CA SER A 78 15.19 -2.29 8.89
C SER A 78 14.09 -2.83 9.80
N LEU A 79 14.30 -4.02 10.37
CA LEU A 79 13.40 -4.60 11.36
C LEU A 79 13.64 -4.01 12.76
N ARG A 80 12.54 -3.70 13.46
CA ARG A 80 12.53 -3.49 14.91
C ARG A 80 12.71 -4.82 15.62
N ASP A 81 13.02 -4.77 16.92
CA ASP A 81 13.31 -5.98 17.68
C ASP A 81 12.09 -6.91 17.79
N GLU A 82 10.90 -6.34 17.95
CA GLU A 82 9.64 -7.09 17.96
C GLU A 82 9.37 -7.82 16.64
N ASP A 83 9.71 -7.20 15.51
CA ASP A 83 9.53 -7.76 14.17
C ASP A 83 10.59 -8.85 13.88
N ARG A 84 11.80 -8.70 14.43
CA ARG A 84 12.83 -9.76 14.41
C ARG A 84 12.38 -10.99 15.21
N ASP A 85 11.74 -10.78 16.36
CA ASP A 85 11.21 -11.88 17.18
C ASP A 85 10.10 -12.65 16.46
N VAL A 86 9.24 -11.97 15.69
CA VAL A 86 8.26 -12.62 14.80
C VAL A 86 8.98 -13.46 13.75
N LEU A 87 9.94 -12.88 13.04
CA LEU A 87 10.68 -13.57 11.98
C LEU A 87 11.45 -14.80 12.52
N GLN A 88 12.02 -14.71 13.71
CA GLN A 88 12.72 -15.83 14.36
C GLN A 88 11.76 -16.98 14.69
N ARG A 89 10.53 -16.68 15.12
CA ARG A 89 9.49 -17.70 15.37
C ARG A 89 9.02 -18.33 14.07
N GLN A 90 8.86 -17.55 12.99
CA GLN A 90 8.55 -18.07 11.65
C GLN A 90 9.65 -19.01 11.15
N ALA A 91 10.92 -18.63 11.27
CA ALA A 91 12.06 -19.47 10.90
C ALA A 91 12.09 -20.79 11.70
N SER A 92 11.81 -20.72 13.00
CA SER A 92 11.74 -21.91 13.87
C SER A 92 10.57 -22.83 13.49
N TRP A 93 9.43 -22.26 13.10
CA TRP A 93 8.28 -23.01 12.61
C TRP A 93 8.59 -23.71 11.27
N LEU A 94 9.26 -23.03 10.34
CA LEU A 94 9.67 -23.63 9.07
C LEU A 94 10.69 -24.76 9.27
N ALA A 95 11.61 -24.62 10.21
CA ALA A 95 12.55 -25.68 10.58
C ALA A 95 11.84 -26.94 11.12
N LYS A 96 10.68 -26.78 11.77
CA LYS A 96 9.83 -27.90 12.24
C LYS A 96 9.08 -28.60 11.11
N TYR A 97 8.76 -27.88 10.02
CA TYR A 97 8.00 -28.41 8.88
C TYR A 97 8.78 -28.24 7.57
N PRO A 98 9.88 -28.99 7.36
CA PRO A 98 10.79 -28.79 6.23
C PRO A 98 10.18 -29.08 4.85
N GLN A 99 9.02 -29.75 4.80
CA GLN A 99 8.25 -29.94 3.57
C GLN A 99 7.51 -28.67 3.09
N VAL A 100 7.32 -27.68 3.96
CA VAL A 100 6.59 -26.45 3.63
C VAL A 100 7.47 -25.56 2.77
N ARG A 101 6.90 -25.07 1.67
CA ARG A 101 7.51 -24.06 0.81
C ARG A 101 6.79 -22.74 1.00
N VAL A 102 7.54 -21.65 1.06
CA VAL A 102 7.00 -20.29 1.26
C VAL A 102 7.40 -19.37 0.11
N SER A 103 6.54 -18.40 -0.17
CA SER A 103 6.86 -17.21 -0.95
C SER A 103 7.12 -16.06 0.03
N ILE A 104 8.07 -15.18 -0.30
CA ILE A 104 8.34 -13.97 0.48
C ILE A 104 8.01 -12.79 -0.41
N GLU A 105 7.05 -11.98 0.01
CA GLU A 105 6.52 -10.85 -0.76
C GLU A 105 6.68 -9.56 0.05
N GLY A 106 7.25 -8.54 -0.59
CA GLY A 106 7.40 -7.21 -0.01
C GLY A 106 6.21 -6.33 -0.38
N HIS A 107 5.66 -5.62 0.60
CA HIS A 107 4.58 -4.67 0.41
C HIS A 107 5.00 -3.32 0.98
N CYS A 108 4.72 -2.26 0.22
CA CYS A 108 4.73 -0.89 0.71
C CYS A 108 3.30 -0.39 0.90
N ASP A 109 3.14 0.69 1.66
CA ASP A 109 1.85 1.38 1.73
C ASP A 109 1.59 2.25 0.48
N GLU A 110 0.44 2.93 0.46
CA GLU A 110 -0.01 3.73 -0.69
C GLU A 110 0.67 5.10 -0.83
N ARG A 111 1.56 5.48 0.09
CA ARG A 111 2.23 6.79 0.09
C ARG A 111 3.45 6.74 -0.83
N GLY A 112 3.71 7.85 -1.53
CA GLY A 112 4.85 7.98 -2.45
C GLY A 112 4.53 7.59 -3.89
N THR A 113 5.57 7.48 -4.73
CA THR A 113 5.40 7.04 -6.12
C THR A 113 5.48 5.52 -6.21
N ARG A 114 4.83 4.94 -7.23
CA ARG A 114 4.90 3.49 -7.46
C ARG A 114 6.32 3.02 -7.68
N GLU A 115 7.12 3.81 -8.39
CA GLU A 115 8.52 3.52 -8.70
C GLU A 115 9.41 3.55 -7.45
N TYR A 116 9.03 4.29 -6.41
CA TYR A 116 9.76 4.31 -5.14
C TYR A 116 9.45 3.07 -4.29
N ASN A 117 8.21 2.59 -4.37
CA ASN A 117 7.71 1.46 -3.59
C ASN A 117 8.03 0.07 -4.19
N LEU A 118 8.78 0.02 -5.31
CA LEU A 118 9.17 -1.20 -6.04
C LEU A 118 10.70 -1.37 -6.05
#